data_AF-A0A1Q9NB14-F1
#
_entry.id   AF-A0A1Q9NB14-F1
#
_cell.length_a   1.000
_cell.length_b   1.000
_cell.length_c   1.000
_cell.angle_alpha   90.00
_cell.angle_beta   90.00
_cell.angle_gamma   90.00
#
_symmetry.space_group_name_H-M   'P 1'
#
loop_
_entity.id
_entity.type
_entity.pdbx_description
1 polymer ?
#
loop_
_entity_poly.entity_id
_entity_poly.type
_entity_poly.pdbx_seq_one_letter_code
_entity_poly.pdbx_strand_id
1 'polypeptide(L)'
;MKILSIKLPEELIIQLDLLVKRKKYRSRNEALRNLIKKGLESESTTEFFDKNSKNKIAKILNSFKERNVSFILTGDKNAEQLVSEERER
;
A
#
# COMPACT_ATOMS: atom_id res chain seq x y z
N MET A 1 24.56 -6.33 -19.95
CA MET A 1 23.83 -5.25 -19.25
C MET A 1 23.38 -4.23 -20.30
N LYS A 2 22.08 -4.05 -20.54
CA LYS A 2 21.57 -3.14 -21.60
C LYS A 2 21.42 -1.74 -21.02
N ILE A 3 21.99 -0.73 -21.67
CA ILE A 3 21.88 0.67 -21.26
C ILE A 3 20.72 1.29 -22.03
N LEU A 4 19.79 1.92 -21.31
CA LEU A 4 18.66 2.65 -21.89
C LEU A 4 18.79 4.12 -21.51
N SER A 5 18.99 4.98 -22.50
CA SER A 5 18.96 6.43 -22.34
C SER A 5 17.53 6.93 -22.46
N ILE A 6 17.06 7.63 -21.43
CA ILE A 6 15.72 8.23 -21.39
C ILE A 6 15.85 9.73 -21.10
N LYS A 7 14.97 10.53 -21.70
CA LYS A 7 14.82 11.95 -21.34
C LYS A 7 13.75 12.05 -20.27
N LEU A 8 14.11 12.63 -19.13
CA LEU A 8 13.20 12.87 -18.02
C LEU A 8 12.95 14.38 -17.88
N PRO A 9 11.73 14.79 -17.53
CA PRO A 9 11.46 16.14 -17.03
C PRO A 9 12.37 16.49 -15.86
N GLU A 10 12.77 17.76 -15.78
CA GLU A 10 13.68 18.26 -14.75
C GLU A 10 13.12 18.06 -13.33
N GLU A 11 11.81 18.22 -13.16
CA GLU A 11 11.09 17.98 -11.90
C GLU A 11 11.33 16.56 -11.36
N LEU A 12 11.28 15.54 -12.23
CA LEU A 12 11.53 14.15 -11.83
C LEU A 12 13.00 13.92 -11.46
N ILE A 13 13.94 14.59 -12.15
CA ILE A 13 15.36 14.54 -11.81
C ILE A 13 15.59 15.09 -10.40
N ILE A 14 14.96 16.23 -10.07
CA ILE A 14 15.01 16.85 -8.74
C ILE A 14 14.45 15.90 -7.67
N GLN A 15 13.32 15.23 -7.94
CA GLN A 15 12.75 14.26 -7.01
C GLN A 15 13.68 13.07 -6.77
N LEU A 16 14.29 12.53 -7.84
CA LEU A 16 15.29 11.45 -7.72
C LEU A 16 16.49 11.89 -6.89
N ASP A 17 16.98 13.12 -7.09
CA ASP A 17 18.06 13.69 -6.29
C ASP A 17 17.71 13.79 -4.82
N LEU A 18 16.50 14.22 -4.52
CA LEU A 18 16.02 14.34 -3.16
C LEU A 18 15.94 12.97 -2.47
N LEU A 19 15.57 11.91 -3.20
CA LEU A 19 15.58 10.54 -2.68
C LEU A 19 17.00 10.02 -2.39
N VAL A 20 17.96 10.35 -3.25
CA VAL A 20 19.38 10.00 -3.04
C VAL A 20 19.97 10.79 -1.87
N LYS A 21 19.71 12.10 -1.77
CA LYS A 21 20.13 12.95 -0.65
C LYS A 21 19.61 12.44 0.69
N ARG A 22 18.38 11.92 0.72
CA ARG A 22 17.77 11.27 1.90
C ARG A 22 18.34 9.89 2.21
N LYS A 23 19.37 9.43 1.49
CA LYS A 23 20.00 8.10 1.61
C LYS A 23 19.02 6.94 1.46
N LYS A 24 17.87 7.15 0.79
CA LYS A 24 16.94 6.06 0.47
C LYS A 24 17.46 5.16 -0.65
N TYR A 25 18.31 5.71 -1.51
CA TYR A 25 18.97 5.00 -2.61
C TYR A 25 20.41 5.50 -2.77
N ARG A 26 21.32 4.67 -3.29
CA ARG A 26 22.73 5.02 -3.48
C ARG A 26 22.97 5.89 -4.72
N SER A 27 22.07 5.80 -5.71
CA SER A 27 22.17 6.57 -6.95
C SER A 27 20.80 6.83 -7.58
N ARG A 28 20.73 7.81 -8.50
CA ARG A 28 19.53 8.09 -9.30
C ARG A 28 19.09 6.86 -10.10
N ASN A 29 20.04 6.12 -10.67
CA ASN A 29 19.77 4.92 -11.45
C ASN A 29 19.16 3.81 -10.61
N GLU A 30 19.63 3.63 -9.37
CA GLU A 30 19.06 2.67 -8.45
C GLU A 30 17.63 3.06 -8.03
N ALA A 31 17.42 4.34 -7.71
CA ALA A 31 16.11 4.88 -7.39
C ALA A 31 15.12 4.64 -8.55
N LEU A 32 15.51 5.00 -9.77
CA LEU A 32 14.70 4.85 -10.96
C LEU A 32 14.35 3.37 -11.23
N ARG A 33 15.32 2.45 -11.17
CA ARG A 33 15.07 1.01 -11.35
C ARG A 33 14.11 0.46 -10.31
N ASN A 34 14.28 0.83 -9.05
CA ASN A 34 13.39 0.38 -7.97
C ASN A 34 11.97 0.94 -8.14
N LEU A 35 11.83 2.20 -8.52
CA LEU A 35 10.52 2.80 -8.78
C LEU A 35 9.81 2.15 -9.97
N ILE A 36 10.53 1.89 -11.07
CA ILE A 36 9.99 1.15 -12.22
C ILE A 36 9.56 -0.25 -11.80
N LYS A 37 10.40 -0.98 -11.05
CA LYS A 37 10.07 -2.32 -10.57
C LYS A 37 8.79 -2.33 -9.71
N LYS A 38 8.69 -1.39 -8.75
CA LYS A 38 7.50 -1.24 -7.91
C LYS A 38 6.26 -0.86 -8.71
N GLY A 39 6.39 0.01 -9.71
CA GLY A 39 5.32 0.37 -10.62
C GLY A 39 4.78 -0.87 -11.34
N LEU A 40 5.67 -1.66 -11.94
CA LEU A 40 5.31 -2.90 -12.63
C LEU A 40 4.69 -3.96 -11.70
N GLU A 41 5.22 -4.12 -10.48
CA GLU A 41 4.63 -5.00 -9.46
C GLU A 41 3.23 -4.50 -9.03
N SER A 42 3.06 -3.19 -8.90
CA SER A 42 1.75 -2.60 -8.56
C SER A 42 0.73 -2.73 -9.69
N GLU A 43 1.15 -2.58 -10.94
CA GLU A 43 0.28 -2.74 -12.13
C GLU A 43 -0.09 -4.21 -12.35
N SER A 44 0.88 -5.13 -12.27
CA SER A 44 0.61 -6.57 -12.35
C SER A 44 -0.29 -7.06 -11.22
N THR A 45 -0.15 -6.51 -10.00
CA THR A 45 -1.07 -6.82 -8.91
C THR A 45 -2.43 -6.13 -9.08
N THR A 46 -2.49 -4.87 -9.54
CA THR A 46 -3.79 -4.25 -9.82
C THR A 46 -4.54 -4.99 -10.91
N GLU A 47 -3.92 -5.40 -12.01
CA GLU A 47 -4.54 -6.25 -13.03
C GLU A 47 -5.05 -7.58 -12.45
N PHE A 48 -4.31 -8.18 -11.50
CA PHE A 48 -4.71 -9.42 -10.84
C PHE A 48 -5.88 -9.23 -9.85
N PHE A 49 -5.95 -8.08 -9.17
CA PHE A 49 -6.97 -7.79 -8.16
C PHE A 49 -8.18 -6.98 -8.70
N ASP A 50 -8.13 -6.41 -9.91
CA ASP A 50 -9.09 -5.37 -10.31
C ASP A 50 -10.50 -5.84 -10.60
N LYS A 51 -10.69 -7.05 -11.16
CA LYS A 51 -12.04 -7.47 -11.61
C LYS A 51 -12.77 -8.38 -10.63
N ASN A 52 -12.08 -9.29 -9.97
CA ASN A 52 -12.73 -10.26 -9.08
C ASN A 52 -12.73 -9.84 -7.61
N SER A 53 -11.71 -9.11 -7.17
CA SER A 53 -11.53 -8.78 -5.75
C SER A 53 -12.35 -7.57 -5.34
N LYS A 54 -12.39 -6.52 -6.17
CA LYS A 54 -13.28 -5.36 -5.95
C LYS A 54 -14.74 -5.78 -5.84
N ASN A 55 -15.19 -6.68 -6.73
CA ASN A 55 -16.55 -7.21 -6.70
C ASN A 55 -16.84 -8.11 -5.49
N LYS A 56 -15.87 -8.92 -5.04
CA LYS A 56 -16.03 -9.73 -3.82
C LYS A 56 -16.06 -8.87 -2.57
N ILE A 57 -15.15 -7.89 -2.44
CA ILE A 57 -15.10 -6.97 -1.30
C ILE A 57 -16.36 -6.10 -1.27
N ALA A 58 -16.83 -5.60 -2.42
CA ALA A 58 -18.08 -4.84 -2.52
C ALA A 58 -19.30 -5.71 -2.15
N LYS A 59 -19.36 -6.97 -2.62
CA LYS A 59 -20.43 -7.91 -2.22
C LYS A 59 -20.42 -8.21 -0.72
N ILE A 60 -19.24 -8.44 -0.15
CA ILE A 60 -19.09 -8.67 1.29
C ILE A 60 -19.54 -7.43 2.07
N LEU A 61 -19.07 -6.23 1.68
CA LEU A 61 -19.45 -4.98 2.34
C LEU A 61 -20.95 -4.66 2.22
N ASN A 62 -21.56 -4.91 1.06
CA ASN A 62 -23.00 -4.75 0.87
C ASN A 62 -23.80 -5.78 1.67
N SER A 63 -23.34 -7.03 1.74
CA SER A 63 -23.97 -8.06 2.57
C SER A 63 -23.90 -7.74 4.08
N PHE A 64 -22.90 -6.98 4.52
CA PHE A 64 -22.82 -6.47 5.89
C PHE A 64 -23.74 -5.26 6.12
N LYS A 65 -23.85 -4.36 5.14
CA LYS A 65 -24.75 -3.19 5.22
C LYS A 65 -26.23 -3.57 5.23
N GLU A 66 -26.63 -4.53 4.39
CA GLU A 66 -28.03 -4.98 4.30
C GLU A 66 -28.50 -5.70 5.56
N ARG A 67 -27.58 -6.27 6.35
CA ARG A 67 -27.94 -7.05 7.52
C ARG A 67 -28.07 -6.26 8.82
N ASN A 68 -27.83 -4.94 8.84
CA ASN A 68 -27.88 -4.11 10.06
C ASN A 68 -27.32 -4.86 11.30
N VAL A 69 -26.19 -5.54 11.12
CA VAL A 69 -25.65 -6.39 12.18
C VAL A 69 -24.95 -5.47 13.16
N SER A 70 -25.64 -5.12 14.23
CA SER A 70 -25.00 -4.62 15.44
C SER A 70 -24.07 -5.73 15.92
N PHE A 71 -22.76 -5.53 15.74
CA PHE A 71 -21.77 -6.45 16.26
C PHE A 71 -21.69 -6.25 17.77
N ILE A 72 -22.41 -7.06 18.52
CA ILE A 72 -22.13 -7.26 19.94
C ILE A 72 -20.91 -8.19 19.97
N LEU A 73 -19.74 -7.62 20.22
CA LEU A 73 -18.54 -8.40 20.52
C LEU A 73 -18.77 -9.05 21.88
N THR A 74 -19.29 -10.28 21.90
CA THR A 74 -19.38 -11.10 23.11
C THR A 74 -17.99 -11.62 23.43
N GLY A 75 -17.19 -10.79 24.09
CA GLY A 75 -15.94 -11.18 24.73
C GLY A 75 -16.11 -11.20 26.24
N ASP A 76 -15.30 -11.99 26.94
CA ASP A 76 -15.25 -11.98 28.40
C ASP A 76 -14.74 -10.65 28.97
N LYS A 77 -14.14 -9.82 28.11
CA LYS A 77 -13.52 -8.55 28.46
C LYS A 77 -14.24 -7.39 27.80
N ASN A 78 -14.49 -6.35 28.58
CA ASN A 78 -15.08 -5.13 28.09
C ASN A 78 -14.04 -4.28 27.33
N ALA A 79 -14.49 -3.35 26.48
CA ALA A 79 -13.60 -2.53 25.64
C ALA A 79 -12.54 -1.77 26.44
N GLU A 80 -12.88 -1.36 27.66
CA GLU A 80 -11.98 -0.66 28.58
C GLU A 80 -10.83 -1.57 29.08
N GLN A 81 -11.14 -2.85 29.35
CA GLN A 81 -10.16 -3.82 29.85
C GLN A 81 -9.14 -4.23 28.76
N LEU A 82 -9.57 -4.28 27.50
CA LEU A 82 -8.67 -4.54 26.37
C LEU A 82 -7.64 -3.41 26.20
N VAL A 83 -8.08 -2.16 26.35
CA VAL A 83 -7.22 -0.97 26.18
C VAL A 83 -6.24 -0.82 27.35
N SER A 84 -6.64 -1.21 28.57
CA SER A 84 -5.72 -1.18 29.72
C SER A 84 -4.62 -2.25 29.61
N GLU A 85 -4.94 -3.46 29.17
CA GLU A 85 -3.94 -4.54 29.01
C GLU A 85 -2.87 -4.21 27.96
N GLU A 86 -3.23 -3.46 26.92
CA GLU A 86 -2.29 -3.06 25.87
C GLU A 86 -1.37 -1.91 26.31
N ARG A 87 -1.77 -1.12 27.32
CA ARG A 87 -0.95 -0.02 27.88
C ARG A 87 0.03 -0.46 28.96
N GLU A 88 -0.21 -1.62 29.57
CA GLU A 88 0.68 -2.20 30.59
C GLU A 88 1.74 -3.15 30.01
N ARG A 89 1.80 -3.31 28.67
CA ARG A 89 2.85 -4.06 27.97
C ARG A 89 4.00 -3.19 27.48
#